data_AF-A0AAW6U6I3-F1
#
_entry.id   AF-A0AAW6U6I3-F1
#
_cell.length_a   1.000
_cell.length_b   1.000
_cell.length_c   1.000
_cell.angle_alpha   90.00
_cell.angle_beta   90.00
_cell.angle_gamma   90.00
#
_symmetry.space_group_name_H-M   'P 1'
#
loop_
_entity.id
_entity.type
_entity.pdbx_description
1 polymer ?
#
loop_
_entity_poly.entity_id
_entity_poly.type
_entity_poly.pdbx_seq_one_letter_code
_entity_poly.pdbx_strand_id
1 'polypeptide(L)'
;MQTSGRKPEALARHVTTLHFISALMVAWLMSGCAGGLDSRYPNVRQAAVRRVTNQALLAKVAVEDEDGNVRGAAVAKLTDQALLAKVAVGDKDGNVRGAAVERLTDQALLAKVAVEDEDGNVRRLAVAKLTDQALLAKVAVEDRDMIVRLTAIGGLRDRAVLQTVLQRFKDREGFYAHDHEGSYAHEIARLRLCLVDPYMERSLGRTHVMVGLTLKEQGYGLANSAFAFPTIMHTLHGHVLSVVVFGDRLPRQISMSWYPSFPYRSTRLSYAIPARVDISDILRPLLATVPQAGLELLAVNSPLAEVRQAAVINLTDKRLLARPEIQALLAEVAEAKGYQFVHVSRAAVMKLTDETLLARPAIQARLAEVASRARDDVAGKAAGKAAVNKLTDQALLAKVAVEGDSWRVKMAAVNKLTDQALLAKVAVEAKSHFRQAAVEKLTDQALLATVAADDEDSFVRNAAKRRLRALRRGR
;
A
#
# COMPACT_ATOMS: atom_id res chain seq x y z
N MET A 1 36.02 -2.19 94.37
CA MET A 1 35.72 -3.63 94.24
C MET A 1 34.78 -3.80 93.05
N GLN A 2 34.94 -4.69 92.08
CA GLN A 2 35.96 -5.68 91.75
C GLN A 2 35.65 -6.09 90.29
N THR A 3 36.68 -6.08 89.44
CA THR A 3 36.83 -6.66 88.09
C THR A 3 35.94 -7.85 87.71
N SER A 4 35.50 -7.91 86.44
CA SER A 4 35.50 -9.15 85.65
C SER A 4 35.12 -8.85 84.18
N GLY A 5 36.14 -8.77 83.31
CA GLY A 5 35.97 -8.72 81.86
C GLY A 5 35.37 -10.01 81.30
N ARG A 6 34.42 -9.88 80.38
CA ARG A 6 34.05 -10.96 79.44
C ARG A 6 34.56 -10.63 78.05
N LYS A 7 35.23 -11.63 77.49
CA LYS A 7 36.10 -11.66 76.31
C LYS A 7 35.40 -11.27 74.99
N PRO A 8 36.13 -10.71 74.00
CA PRO A 8 35.62 -10.36 72.67
C PRO A 8 35.46 -11.56 71.69
N GLU A 9 35.51 -12.81 72.16
CA GLU A 9 35.55 -13.99 71.28
C GLU A 9 34.18 -14.40 70.71
N ALA A 10 33.06 -14.00 71.32
CA ALA A 10 31.72 -14.34 70.84
C ALA A 10 31.24 -13.44 69.68
N LEU A 11 31.66 -12.17 69.65
CA LEU A 11 31.31 -11.23 68.57
C LEU A 11 32.13 -11.50 67.30
N ALA A 12 33.38 -11.94 67.42
CA ALA A 12 34.21 -12.29 66.26
C ALA A 12 33.67 -13.53 65.50
N ARG A 13 33.10 -14.51 66.21
CA ARG A 13 32.47 -15.70 65.61
C ARG A 13 31.14 -15.38 64.93
N HIS A 14 30.33 -14.47 65.48
CA HIS A 14 29.09 -14.08 64.81
C HIS A 14 29.31 -13.19 63.59
N VAL A 15 30.32 -12.31 63.60
CA VAL A 15 30.64 -11.47 62.43
C VAL A 15 31.25 -12.30 61.29
N THR A 16 32.07 -13.31 61.58
CA THR A 16 32.62 -14.22 60.55
C THR A 16 31.56 -15.14 59.95
N THR A 17 30.61 -15.66 60.72
CA THR A 17 29.48 -16.45 60.19
C THR A 17 28.50 -15.60 59.38
N LEU A 18 28.27 -14.33 59.76
CA LEU A 18 27.44 -13.41 58.97
C LEU A 18 28.10 -12.99 57.64
N HIS A 19 29.42 -12.82 57.62
CA HIS A 19 30.17 -12.56 56.37
C HIS A 19 30.24 -13.80 55.47
N PHE A 20 30.23 -15.01 56.03
CA PHE A 20 30.13 -16.25 55.25
C PHE A 20 28.72 -16.46 54.68
N ILE A 21 27.66 -16.18 55.44
CA ILE A 21 26.28 -16.28 54.96
C ILE A 21 25.97 -15.16 53.96
N SER A 22 26.48 -13.93 54.16
CA SER A 22 26.35 -12.86 53.19
C SER A 22 27.22 -13.09 51.95
N ALA A 23 28.42 -13.67 52.07
CA ALA A 23 29.24 -14.06 50.91
C ALA A 23 28.63 -15.24 50.14
N LEU A 24 27.97 -16.20 50.81
CA LEU A 24 27.21 -17.28 50.16
C LEU A 24 25.92 -16.78 49.53
N MET A 25 25.21 -15.83 50.16
CA MET A 25 23.99 -15.23 49.61
C MET A 25 24.30 -14.26 48.47
N VAL A 26 25.40 -13.51 48.56
CA VAL A 26 25.94 -12.68 47.47
C VAL A 26 26.53 -13.57 46.39
N ALA A 27 27.20 -14.69 46.69
CA ALA A 27 27.59 -15.68 45.68
C ALA A 27 26.39 -16.35 45.03
N TRP A 28 25.29 -16.61 45.76
CA TRP A 28 24.01 -17.14 45.25
C TRP A 28 23.24 -16.10 44.40
N LEU A 29 23.34 -14.82 44.75
CA LEU A 29 22.83 -13.69 43.97
C LEU A 29 23.71 -13.38 42.74
N MET A 30 25.03 -13.55 42.84
CA MET A 30 26.01 -13.28 41.78
C MET A 30 26.20 -14.46 40.82
N SER A 31 25.80 -15.68 41.21
CA SER A 31 25.72 -16.84 40.31
C SER A 31 24.41 -16.90 39.51
N GLY A 32 23.52 -15.92 39.67
CA GLY A 32 22.42 -15.64 38.74
C GLY A 32 21.49 -16.82 38.51
N CYS A 33 20.63 -17.14 39.50
CA CYS A 33 19.39 -17.90 39.33
C CYS A 33 19.44 -19.07 38.31
N ALA A 34 20.28 -20.08 38.54
CA ALA A 34 20.24 -21.35 37.79
C ALA A 34 19.06 -22.27 38.21
N GLY A 35 18.31 -21.90 39.24
CA GLY A 35 17.13 -22.62 39.69
C GLY A 35 16.06 -22.69 38.59
N GLY A 36 15.86 -23.89 38.04
CA GLY A 36 14.88 -24.17 37.00
C GLY A 36 15.45 -24.56 35.64
N LEU A 37 16.77 -24.45 35.42
CA LEU A 37 17.41 -24.94 34.18
C LEU A 37 17.42 -26.47 34.08
N ASP A 38 17.47 -27.17 35.21
CA ASP A 38 17.39 -28.65 35.24
C ASP A 38 15.93 -29.15 35.32
N SER A 39 14.94 -28.26 35.16
CA SER A 39 13.54 -28.65 35.23
C SER A 39 13.17 -29.60 34.08
N ARG A 40 12.38 -30.64 34.37
CA ARG A 40 11.77 -31.49 33.34
C ARG A 40 10.78 -30.77 32.43
N TYR A 41 10.37 -29.55 32.80
CA TYR A 41 9.38 -28.77 32.08
C TYR A 41 10.04 -27.67 31.24
N PRO A 42 9.90 -27.69 29.91
CA PRO A 42 10.61 -26.75 29.02
C PRO A 42 10.18 -25.30 29.23
N ASN A 43 8.93 -25.03 29.58
CA ASN A 43 8.46 -23.68 29.90
C ASN A 43 9.16 -23.09 31.14
N VAL A 44 9.49 -23.92 32.14
CA VAL A 44 10.24 -23.50 33.34
C VAL A 44 11.70 -23.23 32.97
N ARG A 45 12.32 -24.10 32.17
CA ARG A 45 13.69 -23.89 31.66
C ARG A 45 13.79 -22.62 30.83
N GLN A 46 12.85 -22.39 29.92
CA GLN A 46 12.79 -21.19 29.09
C GLN A 46 12.68 -19.92 29.96
N ALA A 47 11.81 -19.94 30.98
CA ALA A 47 11.67 -18.83 31.91
C ALA A 47 12.96 -18.58 32.72
N ALA A 48 13.69 -19.65 33.09
CA ALA A 48 14.99 -19.54 33.73
C ALA A 48 16.04 -18.93 32.79
N VAL A 49 16.15 -19.40 31.54
CA VAL A 49 17.05 -18.87 30.50
C VAL A 49 16.86 -17.36 30.29
N ARG A 50 15.62 -16.87 30.33
CA ARG A 50 15.33 -15.43 30.23
C ARG A 50 16.02 -14.59 31.32
N ARG A 51 16.36 -15.17 32.48
CA ARG A 51 17.08 -14.51 33.59
C ARG A 51 18.59 -14.74 33.57
N VAL A 52 19.10 -15.75 32.86
CA VAL A 52 20.53 -16.07 32.79
C VAL A 52 21.31 -15.00 32.03
N THR A 53 22.41 -14.49 32.59
CA THR A 53 23.31 -13.53 31.89
C THR A 53 24.65 -14.16 31.51
N ASN A 54 25.01 -15.30 32.11
CA ASN A 54 26.25 -16.01 31.86
C ASN A 54 26.28 -16.58 30.43
N GLN A 55 27.18 -16.08 29.59
CA GLN A 55 27.30 -16.47 28.18
C GLN A 55 27.72 -17.94 27.99
N ALA A 56 28.55 -18.50 28.87
CA ALA A 56 28.92 -19.92 28.78
C ALA A 56 27.73 -20.84 29.08
N LEU A 57 26.90 -20.46 30.06
CA LEU A 57 25.68 -21.21 30.37
C LEU A 57 24.64 -21.09 29.24
N LEU A 58 24.48 -19.89 28.68
CA LEU A 58 23.63 -19.68 27.50
C LEU A 58 24.13 -20.49 26.29
N ALA A 59 25.44 -20.57 26.08
CA ALA A 59 26.04 -21.34 24.99
C ALA A 59 25.74 -22.83 25.14
N LYS A 60 25.88 -23.36 26.37
CA LYS A 60 25.54 -24.75 26.69
C LYS A 60 24.06 -25.03 26.39
N VAL A 61 23.15 -24.22 26.92
CA VAL A 61 21.71 -24.40 26.71
C VAL A 61 21.33 -24.28 25.23
N ALA A 62 21.92 -23.33 24.50
CA ALA A 62 21.64 -23.10 23.09
C ALA A 62 22.00 -24.28 22.18
N VAL A 63 22.93 -25.15 22.59
CA VAL A 63 23.37 -26.32 21.82
C VAL A 63 22.76 -27.61 22.34
N GLU A 64 22.62 -27.76 23.66
CA GLU A 64 22.34 -29.05 24.30
C GLU A 64 20.88 -29.25 24.70
N ASP A 65 20.07 -28.19 24.90
CA ASP A 65 18.69 -28.38 25.38
C ASP A 65 17.84 -29.12 24.34
N GLU A 66 17.07 -30.11 24.79
CA GLU A 66 16.19 -30.92 23.93
C GLU A 66 15.09 -30.08 23.24
N ASP A 67 14.61 -29.02 23.90
CA ASP A 67 13.47 -28.23 23.47
C ASP A 67 13.92 -27.01 22.65
N GLY A 68 13.38 -26.89 21.43
CA GLY A 68 13.73 -25.80 20.52
C GLY A 68 13.39 -24.41 21.06
N ASN A 69 12.33 -24.25 21.85
CA ASN A 69 11.96 -22.96 22.42
C ASN A 69 12.93 -22.52 23.52
N VAL A 70 13.49 -23.47 24.26
CA VAL A 70 14.54 -23.21 25.27
C VAL A 70 15.85 -22.87 24.58
N ARG A 71 16.27 -23.64 23.57
CA ARG A 71 17.46 -23.32 22.74
C ARG A 71 17.35 -21.94 22.11
N GLY A 72 16.23 -21.65 21.46
CA GLY A 72 15.95 -20.35 20.83
C GLY A 72 16.00 -19.18 21.82
N ALA A 73 15.45 -19.37 23.04
CA ALA A 73 15.54 -18.35 24.09
C ALA A 73 16.99 -18.08 24.55
N ALA A 74 17.84 -19.10 24.54
CA ALA A 74 19.26 -18.94 24.87
C ALA A 74 20.00 -18.25 23.72
N VAL A 75 19.76 -18.68 22.48
CA VAL A 75 20.31 -18.09 21.24
C VAL A 75 20.01 -16.61 21.14
N ALA A 76 18.78 -16.18 21.48
CA ALA A 76 18.37 -14.78 21.48
C ALA A 76 19.26 -13.87 22.36
N LYS A 77 20.00 -14.46 23.32
CA LYS A 77 20.87 -13.75 24.28
C LYS A 77 22.36 -13.98 24.04
N LEU A 78 22.73 -14.83 23.08
CA LEU A 78 24.13 -15.12 22.76
C LEU A 78 24.80 -13.97 22.01
N THR A 79 26.05 -13.67 22.34
CA THR A 79 26.86 -12.67 21.61
C THR A 79 27.98 -13.29 20.76
N ASP A 80 28.34 -14.54 21.02
CA ASP A 80 29.36 -15.26 20.26
C ASP A 80 28.93 -15.52 18.81
N GLN A 81 29.54 -14.81 17.87
CA GLN A 81 29.23 -14.92 16.44
C GLN A 81 29.61 -16.29 15.84
N ALA A 82 30.66 -16.94 16.34
CA ALA A 82 31.06 -18.26 15.85
C ALA A 82 30.06 -19.33 16.30
N LEU A 83 29.52 -19.21 17.51
CA LEU A 83 28.46 -20.09 17.97
C LEU A 83 27.12 -19.81 17.26
N LEU A 84 26.75 -18.54 17.09
CA LEU A 84 25.56 -18.16 16.32
C LEU A 84 25.63 -18.71 14.88
N ALA A 85 26.80 -18.65 14.25
CA ALA A 85 27.03 -19.24 12.94
C ALA A 85 26.76 -20.75 12.91
N LYS A 86 27.30 -21.49 13.90
CA LYS A 86 27.08 -22.94 14.02
C LYS A 86 25.61 -23.29 14.20
N VAL A 87 24.90 -22.55 15.05
CA VAL A 87 23.46 -22.76 15.28
C VAL A 87 22.66 -22.44 14.02
N ALA A 88 22.96 -21.32 13.35
CA ALA A 88 22.23 -20.86 12.17
C ALA A 88 22.27 -21.84 10.99
N VAL A 89 23.32 -22.67 10.87
CA VAL A 89 23.45 -23.65 9.78
C VAL A 89 23.19 -25.09 10.20
N GLY A 90 23.12 -25.37 11.51
CA GLY A 90 23.20 -26.73 12.04
C GLY A 90 22.08 -27.14 13.00
N ASP A 91 21.29 -26.21 13.55
CA ASP A 91 20.18 -26.60 14.43
C ASP A 91 19.06 -27.27 13.62
N LYS A 92 18.49 -28.33 14.19
CA LYS A 92 17.39 -29.09 13.59
C LYS A 92 16.07 -28.31 13.51
N ASP A 93 15.89 -27.28 14.33
CA ASP A 93 14.68 -26.47 14.39
C ASP A 93 14.88 -25.14 13.66
N GLY A 94 14.07 -24.90 12.61
CA GLY A 94 14.11 -23.68 11.81
C GLY A 94 13.89 -22.40 12.62
N ASN A 95 13.11 -22.44 13.71
CA ASN A 95 12.93 -21.26 14.58
C ASN A 95 14.22 -20.92 15.34
N VAL A 96 14.98 -21.94 15.76
CA VAL A 96 16.27 -21.75 16.45
C VAL A 96 17.32 -21.24 15.47
N ARG A 97 17.35 -21.80 14.24
CA ARG A 97 18.20 -21.27 13.15
C ARG A 97 17.86 -19.81 12.86
N GLY A 98 16.57 -19.48 12.72
CA GLY A 98 16.08 -18.12 12.51
C GLY A 98 16.50 -17.15 13.62
N ALA A 99 16.36 -17.54 14.89
CA ALA A 99 16.82 -16.74 16.02
C ALA A 99 18.33 -16.46 15.99
N ALA A 100 19.13 -17.42 15.51
CA ALA A 100 20.56 -17.22 15.33
C ALA A 100 20.87 -16.27 14.17
N VAL A 101 20.19 -16.42 13.03
CA VAL A 101 20.30 -15.53 11.85
C VAL A 101 19.97 -14.07 12.20
N GLU A 102 18.95 -13.83 13.02
CA GLU A 102 18.59 -12.48 13.49
C GLU A 102 19.76 -11.77 14.20
N ARG A 103 20.68 -12.52 14.82
CA ARG A 103 21.84 -11.99 15.55
C ARG A 103 23.17 -12.10 14.81
N LEU A 104 23.21 -12.86 13.72
CA LEU A 104 24.40 -13.07 12.91
C LEU A 104 24.76 -11.82 12.09
N THR A 105 26.04 -11.44 12.02
CA THR A 105 26.48 -10.28 11.22
C THR A 105 27.34 -10.63 10.01
N ASP A 106 27.90 -11.84 9.98
CA ASP A 106 28.73 -12.34 8.89
C ASP A 106 27.96 -12.44 7.57
N GLN A 107 28.34 -11.63 6.58
CA GLN A 107 27.66 -11.55 5.29
C GLN A 107 27.82 -12.83 4.44
N ALA A 108 28.95 -13.54 4.55
CA ALA A 108 29.17 -14.77 3.79
C ALA A 108 28.28 -15.91 4.32
N LEU A 109 28.14 -16.00 5.64
CA LEU A 109 27.22 -16.96 6.25
C LEU A 109 25.75 -16.60 6.02
N LEU A 110 25.39 -15.31 6.12
CA LEU A 110 24.05 -14.86 5.74
C LEU A 110 23.74 -15.22 4.27
N ALA A 111 24.71 -15.07 3.36
CA ALA A 111 24.57 -15.44 1.96
C ALA A 111 24.34 -16.95 1.79
N LYS A 112 25.10 -17.77 2.52
CA LYS A 112 24.93 -19.23 2.54
C LYS A 112 23.52 -19.61 3.00
N VAL A 113 23.10 -19.11 4.16
CA VAL A 113 21.76 -19.40 4.71
C VAL A 113 20.66 -18.93 3.78
N ALA A 114 20.79 -17.73 3.20
CA ALA A 114 19.81 -17.16 2.27
C ALA A 114 19.58 -18.00 1.00
N VAL A 115 20.54 -18.84 0.61
CA VAL A 115 20.45 -19.68 -0.61
C VAL A 115 20.14 -21.13 -0.27
N GLU A 116 20.72 -21.66 0.81
CA GLU A 116 20.76 -23.10 1.07
C GLU A 116 19.74 -23.58 2.12
N ASP A 117 19.25 -22.72 3.03
CA ASP A 117 18.36 -23.18 4.11
C ASP A 117 17.05 -23.73 3.55
N GLU A 118 16.61 -24.86 4.08
CA GLU A 118 15.38 -25.51 3.66
C GLU A 118 14.13 -24.67 3.97
N ASP A 119 14.14 -23.92 5.08
CA ASP A 119 13.01 -23.14 5.57
C ASP A 119 12.99 -21.75 4.92
N GLY A 120 11.90 -21.43 4.22
CA GLY A 120 11.70 -20.13 3.57
C GLY A 120 11.74 -18.94 4.55
N ASN A 121 11.29 -19.12 5.79
CA ASN A 121 11.36 -18.06 6.80
C ASN A 121 12.80 -17.79 7.24
N VAL A 122 13.63 -18.82 7.38
CA VAL A 122 15.05 -18.67 7.73
C VAL A 122 15.80 -18.00 6.58
N ARG A 123 15.56 -18.44 5.33
CA ARG A 123 16.10 -17.75 4.14
C ARG A 123 15.68 -16.29 4.11
N ARG A 124 14.39 -15.98 4.34
CA ARG A 124 13.87 -14.60 4.38
C ARG A 124 14.59 -13.73 5.41
N LEU A 125 14.81 -14.24 6.63
CA LEU A 125 15.53 -13.51 7.69
C LEU A 125 16.97 -13.21 7.28
N ALA A 126 17.65 -14.16 6.62
CA ALA A 126 19.00 -13.96 6.11
C ALA A 126 19.03 -12.91 4.98
N VAL A 127 18.11 -13.05 4.00
CA VAL A 127 17.94 -12.12 2.88
C VAL A 127 17.69 -10.68 3.34
N ALA A 128 16.86 -10.49 4.38
CA ALA A 128 16.59 -9.16 4.94
C ALA A 128 17.84 -8.45 5.48
N LYS A 129 18.92 -9.18 5.76
CA LYS A 129 20.20 -8.66 6.29
C LYS A 129 21.33 -8.65 5.26
N LEU A 130 21.08 -9.13 4.05
CA LEU A 130 22.06 -9.11 2.97
C LEU A 130 22.28 -7.70 2.43
N THR A 131 23.52 -7.44 2.06
CA THR A 131 23.93 -6.18 1.40
C THR A 131 24.38 -6.37 -0.04
N ASP A 132 24.76 -7.60 -0.42
CA ASP A 132 25.18 -7.96 -1.78
C ASP A 132 24.01 -7.83 -2.77
N GLN A 133 24.11 -6.85 -3.66
CA GLN A 133 23.08 -6.52 -4.65
C GLN A 133 22.93 -7.58 -5.73
N ALA A 134 24.03 -8.25 -6.11
CA ALA A 134 23.99 -9.29 -7.13
C ALA A 134 23.31 -10.56 -6.58
N LEU A 135 23.63 -10.92 -5.34
CA LEU A 135 22.96 -12.04 -4.68
C LEU A 135 21.48 -11.76 -4.41
N LEU A 136 21.14 -10.55 -3.93
CA LEU A 136 19.73 -10.14 -3.77
C LEU A 136 18.97 -10.24 -5.09
N ALA A 137 19.57 -9.84 -6.21
CA ALA A 137 18.94 -9.95 -7.53
C ALA A 137 18.72 -11.41 -7.96
N LYS A 138 19.70 -12.28 -7.68
CA LYS A 138 19.57 -13.71 -7.93
C LYS A 138 18.41 -14.31 -7.12
N VAL A 139 18.38 -14.06 -5.81
CA VAL A 139 17.32 -14.53 -4.91
C VAL A 139 15.94 -13.99 -5.34
N ALA A 140 15.86 -12.70 -5.70
CA ALA A 140 14.62 -12.06 -6.17
C ALA A 140 14.01 -12.76 -7.40
N VAL A 141 14.83 -13.38 -8.24
CA VAL A 141 14.41 -14.01 -9.49
C VAL A 141 14.29 -15.54 -9.37
N GLU A 142 15.03 -16.17 -8.47
CA GLU A 142 15.20 -17.63 -8.45
C GLU A 142 14.64 -18.33 -7.21
N ASP A 143 14.41 -17.64 -6.08
CA ASP A 143 13.94 -18.32 -4.86
C ASP A 143 12.54 -18.92 -5.06
N ARG A 144 12.37 -20.14 -4.58
CA ARG A 144 11.11 -20.89 -4.64
C ARG A 144 9.98 -20.24 -3.83
N ASP A 145 10.32 -19.51 -2.78
CA ASP A 145 9.36 -18.87 -1.89
C ASP A 145 9.13 -17.41 -2.30
N MET A 146 7.88 -17.05 -2.58
CA MET A 146 7.48 -15.72 -2.99
C MET A 146 7.84 -14.64 -1.95
N ILE A 147 7.69 -14.88 -0.65
CA ILE A 147 8.01 -13.84 0.34
C ILE A 147 9.52 -13.61 0.42
N VAL A 148 10.34 -14.64 0.17
CA VAL A 148 11.80 -14.51 0.09
C VAL A 148 12.18 -13.66 -1.13
N ARG A 149 11.58 -13.93 -2.30
CA ARG A 149 11.77 -13.11 -3.51
C ARG A 149 11.43 -11.64 -3.26
N LEU A 150 10.24 -11.37 -2.70
CA LEU A 150 9.77 -10.01 -2.42
C LEU A 150 10.65 -9.28 -1.40
N THR A 151 11.15 -10.00 -0.39
CA THR A 151 12.08 -9.45 0.61
C THR A 151 13.40 -9.07 -0.05
N ALA A 152 13.93 -9.90 -0.95
CA ALA A 152 15.14 -9.60 -1.70
C ALA A 152 14.98 -8.34 -2.56
N ILE A 153 13.84 -8.19 -3.25
CA ILE A 153 13.52 -6.99 -4.03
C ILE A 153 13.48 -5.74 -3.14
N GLY A 154 12.90 -5.82 -1.94
CA GLY A 154 12.88 -4.71 -0.98
C GLY A 154 14.29 -4.27 -0.54
N GLY A 155 15.25 -5.19 -0.52
CA GLY A 155 16.66 -4.95 -0.21
C GLY A 155 17.49 -4.36 -1.35
N LEU A 156 17.04 -4.48 -2.60
CA LEU A 156 17.75 -3.95 -3.77
C LEU A 156 17.84 -2.43 -3.71
N ARG A 157 19.00 -1.88 -4.05
CA ARG A 157 19.33 -0.45 -4.00
C ARG A 157 20.03 0.03 -5.27
N ASP A 158 20.66 -0.89 -5.99
CA ASP A 158 21.29 -0.56 -7.26
C ASP A 158 20.25 -0.49 -8.38
N ARG A 159 20.20 0.67 -9.06
CA ARG A 159 19.28 0.95 -10.16
C ARG A 159 19.48 0.02 -11.35
N ALA A 160 20.72 -0.23 -11.77
CA ALA A 160 21.03 -1.08 -12.91
C ALA A 160 20.65 -2.54 -12.61
N VAL A 161 20.88 -2.98 -11.38
CA VAL A 161 20.45 -4.29 -10.90
C VAL A 161 18.92 -4.40 -10.91
N LEU A 162 18.20 -3.42 -10.39
CA LEU A 162 16.72 -3.38 -10.42
C LEU A 162 16.17 -3.41 -11.86
N GLN A 163 16.79 -2.67 -12.78
CA GLN A 163 16.42 -2.71 -14.19
C GLN A 163 16.65 -4.10 -14.81
N THR A 164 17.74 -4.76 -14.45
CA THR A 164 18.03 -6.13 -14.88
C THR A 164 16.99 -7.11 -14.35
N VAL A 165 16.63 -7.01 -13.07
CA VAL A 165 15.57 -7.84 -12.45
C VAL A 165 14.23 -7.63 -13.14
N LEU A 166 13.84 -6.36 -13.39
CA LEU A 166 12.62 -6.03 -14.12
C LEU A 166 12.63 -6.60 -15.55
N GLN A 167 13.77 -6.57 -16.23
CA GLN A 167 13.89 -7.16 -17.56
C GLN A 167 13.74 -8.68 -17.51
N ARG A 168 14.35 -9.35 -16.52
CA ARG A 168 14.18 -10.80 -16.32
C ARG A 168 12.72 -11.17 -16.05
N PHE A 169 11.96 -10.35 -15.32
CA PHE A 169 10.53 -10.57 -15.13
C PHE A 169 9.77 -10.49 -16.44
N LYS A 170 10.06 -9.50 -17.31
CA LYS A 170 9.47 -9.38 -18.64
C LYS A 170 9.79 -10.59 -19.53
N ASP A 171 11.05 -11.02 -19.56
CA ASP A 171 11.47 -12.14 -20.39
C ASP A 171 10.80 -13.47 -19.96
N ARG A 172 10.46 -13.59 -18.67
CA ARG A 172 9.75 -14.74 -18.10
C ARG A 172 8.22 -14.64 -18.16
N GLU A 173 7.64 -13.54 -18.66
CA GLU A 173 6.18 -13.42 -18.80
C GLU A 173 5.59 -14.48 -19.77
N GLY A 174 6.42 -15.11 -20.61
CA GLY A 174 6.02 -16.30 -21.39
C GLY A 174 5.85 -17.60 -20.57
N PHE A 175 6.43 -17.70 -19.37
CA PHE A 175 6.36 -18.87 -18.48
C PHE A 175 5.34 -18.71 -17.34
N TYR A 176 5.06 -17.48 -16.92
CA TYR A 176 4.13 -17.14 -15.82
C TYR A 176 2.79 -16.54 -16.28
N ALA A 177 2.40 -16.71 -17.55
CA ALA A 177 1.13 -16.19 -18.09
C ALA A 177 -0.13 -16.68 -17.35
N HIS A 178 0.01 -17.67 -16.45
CA HIS A 178 -1.04 -18.19 -15.57
C HIS A 178 -0.78 -17.94 -14.08
N ASP A 179 0.41 -17.47 -13.69
CA ASP A 179 0.78 -17.26 -12.29
C ASP A 179 0.69 -15.80 -11.90
N HIS A 180 -0.29 -15.54 -11.05
CA HIS A 180 -0.56 -14.29 -10.35
C HIS A 180 0.62 -13.71 -9.56
N GLU A 181 1.73 -14.45 -9.42
CA GLU A 181 2.94 -14.12 -8.67
C GLU A 181 3.90 -13.14 -9.39
N GLY A 182 3.95 -13.16 -10.73
CA GLY A 182 4.79 -12.25 -11.52
C GLY A 182 4.41 -10.78 -11.32
N SER A 183 3.15 -10.53 -11.02
CA SER A 183 2.59 -9.19 -10.77
C SER A 183 3.17 -8.53 -9.51
N TYR A 184 3.28 -9.25 -8.39
CA TYR A 184 3.79 -8.64 -7.14
C TYR A 184 5.28 -8.31 -7.25
N ALA A 185 6.09 -9.26 -7.70
CA ALA A 185 7.53 -9.04 -7.83
C ALA A 185 7.84 -7.89 -8.78
N HIS A 186 7.14 -7.81 -9.91
CA HIS A 186 7.27 -6.72 -10.86
C HIS A 186 6.90 -5.37 -10.24
N GLU A 187 5.74 -5.25 -9.60
CA GLU A 187 5.29 -3.99 -8.99
C GLU A 187 6.21 -3.55 -7.83
N ILE A 188 6.64 -4.47 -6.95
CA ILE A 188 7.58 -4.12 -5.87
C ILE A 188 8.94 -3.70 -6.43
N ALA A 189 9.43 -4.33 -7.51
CA ALA A 189 10.67 -3.92 -8.15
C ALA A 189 10.54 -2.53 -8.80
N ARG A 190 9.39 -2.20 -9.40
CA ARG A 190 9.09 -0.84 -9.90
C ARG A 190 9.02 0.18 -8.78
N LEU A 191 8.35 -0.13 -7.67
CA LEU A 191 8.35 0.73 -6.48
C LEU A 191 9.77 0.96 -5.99
N ARG A 192 10.58 -0.10 -5.91
CA ARG A 192 11.95 0.03 -5.44
C ARG A 192 12.79 0.88 -6.38
N LEU A 193 12.64 0.71 -7.70
CA LEU A 193 13.26 1.56 -8.71
C LEU A 193 12.89 3.03 -8.53
N CYS A 194 11.63 3.33 -8.22
CA CYS A 194 11.19 4.69 -7.90
C CYS A 194 11.87 5.25 -6.65
N LEU A 195 12.01 4.43 -5.60
CA LEU A 195 12.58 4.87 -4.32
C LEU A 195 14.10 5.09 -4.35
N VAL A 196 14.81 4.49 -5.31
CA VAL A 196 16.24 4.72 -5.56
C VAL A 196 16.50 5.74 -6.69
N ASP A 197 15.44 6.37 -7.20
CA ASP A 197 15.58 7.49 -8.12
C ASP A 197 16.40 8.61 -7.45
N PRO A 198 17.43 9.19 -8.10
CA PRO A 198 18.29 10.18 -7.47
C PRO A 198 17.55 11.42 -6.95
N TYR A 199 16.46 11.82 -7.60
CA TYR A 199 15.63 12.92 -7.13
C TYR A 199 14.79 12.50 -5.92
N MET A 200 14.30 11.26 -5.89
CA MET A 200 13.59 10.71 -4.73
C MET A 200 14.49 10.57 -3.50
N GLU A 201 15.70 10.03 -3.66
CA GLU A 201 16.66 9.94 -2.55
C GLU A 201 17.07 11.33 -2.04
N ARG A 202 17.20 12.32 -2.94
CA ARG A 202 17.43 13.71 -2.53
C ARG A 202 16.29 14.23 -1.67
N SER A 203 15.04 13.94 -2.02
CA SER A 203 13.86 14.43 -1.30
C SER A 203 13.58 13.67 0.00
N LEU A 204 13.80 12.36 0.03
CA LEU A 204 13.32 11.46 1.11
C LEU A 204 14.46 10.83 1.92
N GLY A 205 15.70 11.02 1.49
CA GLY A 205 16.85 10.30 2.04
C GLY A 205 16.82 8.82 1.66
N ARG A 206 17.62 8.03 2.37
CA ARG A 206 17.67 6.59 2.16
C ARG A 206 16.38 5.95 2.66
N THR A 207 15.74 5.17 1.81
CA THR A 207 14.51 4.44 2.13
C THR A 207 14.75 2.93 2.21
N HIS A 208 13.99 2.30 3.09
CA HIS A 208 13.92 0.88 3.32
C HIS A 208 12.50 0.41 3.02
N VAL A 209 12.39 -0.77 2.40
CA VAL A 209 11.13 -1.38 2.01
C VAL A 209 11.01 -2.72 2.72
N MET A 210 9.96 -2.89 3.50
CA MET A 210 9.56 -4.18 4.05
C MET A 210 8.31 -4.65 3.33
N VAL A 211 8.33 -5.91 2.90
CA VAL A 211 7.20 -6.54 2.23
C VAL A 211 6.67 -7.66 3.11
N GLY A 212 5.36 -7.68 3.30
CA GLY A 212 4.61 -8.72 3.99
C GLY A 212 3.63 -9.38 3.03
N LEU A 213 3.42 -10.66 3.21
CA LEU A 213 2.47 -11.45 2.45
C LEU A 213 1.68 -12.30 3.43
N THR A 214 0.37 -12.09 3.46
CA THR A 214 -0.53 -12.79 4.40
C THR A 214 -1.57 -13.57 3.61
N LEU A 215 -1.67 -14.87 3.88
CA LEU A 215 -2.71 -15.71 3.29
C LEU A 215 -4.09 -15.24 3.76
N LYS A 216 -5.02 -15.11 2.82
CA LYS A 216 -6.41 -14.75 3.07
C LYS A 216 -7.31 -15.77 2.38
N GLU A 217 -8.31 -16.23 3.12
CA GLU A 217 -9.22 -17.27 2.70
C GLU A 217 -10.67 -16.77 2.72
N GLN A 218 -11.45 -17.22 1.75
CA GLN A 218 -12.90 -17.01 1.69
C GLN A 218 -13.60 -18.34 1.40
N GLY A 219 -14.39 -18.80 2.38
CA GLY A 219 -15.24 -19.98 2.22
C GLY A 219 -16.53 -19.65 1.46
N TYR A 220 -16.93 -20.56 0.57
CA TYR A 220 -18.20 -20.52 -0.17
C TYR A 220 -19.03 -21.75 0.16
N GLY A 221 -20.31 -21.56 0.47
CA GLY A 221 -21.24 -22.63 0.81
C GLY A 221 -22.60 -22.46 0.13
N LEU A 222 -23.40 -23.52 0.13
CA LEU A 222 -24.80 -23.44 -0.29
C LEU A 222 -25.63 -22.81 0.83
N ALA A 223 -26.46 -21.83 0.49
CA ALA A 223 -27.51 -21.35 1.39
C ALA A 223 -28.63 -22.40 1.45
N ASN A 224 -28.43 -23.49 2.21
CA ASN A 224 -29.48 -24.48 2.44
C ASN A 224 -30.25 -24.10 3.70
N SER A 225 -31.54 -23.76 3.54
CA SER A 225 -32.45 -23.38 4.63
C SER A 225 -32.82 -24.53 5.59
N ALA A 226 -32.24 -25.72 5.40
CA ALA A 226 -32.55 -26.92 6.18
C ALA A 226 -31.53 -27.24 7.29
N PHE A 227 -30.36 -26.59 7.31
CA PHE A 227 -29.34 -26.79 8.34
C PHE A 227 -28.90 -25.45 8.93
N ALA A 228 -28.86 -25.36 10.26
CA ALA A 228 -28.54 -24.13 11.01
C ALA A 228 -27.09 -23.64 10.85
N PHE A 229 -26.26 -24.34 10.05
CA PHE A 229 -24.87 -23.98 9.79
C PHE A 229 -24.57 -24.04 8.29
N PRO A 230 -24.02 -22.97 7.69
CA PRO A 230 -23.64 -22.98 6.28
C PRO A 230 -22.51 -23.99 6.05
N THR A 231 -22.75 -25.00 5.21
CA THR A 231 -21.71 -25.97 4.82
C THR A 231 -20.77 -25.33 3.79
N ILE A 232 -19.50 -25.11 4.17
CA ILE A 232 -18.46 -24.64 3.24
C ILE A 232 -18.17 -25.78 2.24
N MET A 233 -18.38 -25.49 0.96
CA MET A 233 -18.18 -26.43 -0.15
C MET A 233 -16.80 -26.30 -0.79
N HIS A 234 -16.24 -25.08 -0.79
CA HIS A 234 -14.87 -24.81 -1.26
C HIS A 234 -14.35 -23.49 -0.69
N THR A 235 -13.03 -23.35 -0.63
CA THR A 235 -12.32 -22.15 -0.15
C THR A 235 -11.49 -21.57 -1.27
N LEU A 236 -11.63 -20.27 -1.51
CA LEU A 236 -10.70 -19.53 -2.36
C LEU A 236 -9.61 -18.92 -1.51
N HIS A 237 -8.40 -18.92 -2.06
CA HIS A 237 -7.21 -18.38 -1.44
C HIS A 237 -6.75 -17.15 -2.21
N GLY A 238 -6.17 -16.20 -1.49
CA GLY A 238 -5.52 -15.02 -2.04
C GLY A 238 -4.48 -14.52 -1.05
N HIS A 239 -3.65 -13.59 -1.49
CA HIS A 239 -2.66 -12.99 -0.61
C HIS A 239 -2.93 -11.52 -0.44
N VAL A 240 -2.91 -11.05 0.81
CA VAL A 240 -2.78 -9.62 1.11
C VAL A 240 -1.31 -9.27 1.00
N LEU A 241 -0.97 -8.39 0.06
CA LEU A 241 0.37 -7.82 -0.05
C LEU A 241 0.42 -6.54 0.77
N SER A 242 1.33 -6.48 1.74
CA SER A 242 1.57 -5.30 2.56
C SER A 242 2.98 -4.77 2.30
N VAL A 243 3.12 -3.46 2.11
CA VAL A 243 4.40 -2.80 1.92
C VAL A 243 4.52 -1.68 2.93
N VAL A 244 5.65 -1.64 3.63
CA VAL A 244 6.02 -0.56 4.53
C VAL A 244 7.29 0.10 4.01
N VAL A 245 7.22 1.42 3.84
CA VAL A 245 8.36 2.26 3.48
C VAL A 245 8.71 3.15 4.67
N PHE A 246 9.97 3.15 5.07
CA PHE A 246 10.51 4.01 6.12
C PHE A 246 11.92 4.45 5.74
N GLY A 247 12.43 5.50 6.38
CA GLY A 247 13.71 6.09 6.01
C GLY A 247 14.03 7.35 6.79
N ASP A 248 15.25 7.82 6.62
CA ASP A 248 15.87 8.80 7.53
C ASP A 248 15.19 10.18 7.51
N ARG A 249 14.59 10.57 6.37
CA ARG A 249 13.89 11.86 6.24
C ARG A 249 12.37 11.71 6.15
N LEU A 250 11.84 10.50 6.34
CA LEU A 250 10.41 10.29 6.40
C LEU A 250 9.91 10.59 7.83
N PRO A 251 8.90 11.46 8.00
CA PRO A 251 8.41 11.83 9.33
C PRO A 251 7.75 10.65 10.06
N ARG A 252 7.27 9.65 9.32
CA ARG A 252 6.71 8.39 9.81
C ARG A 252 6.79 7.33 8.71
N GLN A 253 6.74 6.07 9.10
CA GLN A 253 6.57 4.98 8.13
C GLN A 253 5.25 5.13 7.36
N ILE A 254 5.28 4.75 6.09
CA ILE A 254 4.12 4.73 5.20
C ILE A 254 3.84 3.27 4.87
N SER A 255 2.60 2.84 5.12
CA SER A 255 2.16 1.48 4.89
C SER A 255 1.03 1.46 3.86
N MET A 256 1.05 0.45 2.99
CA MET A 256 -0.02 0.16 2.05
C MET A 256 -0.29 -1.33 2.01
N SER A 257 -1.56 -1.71 1.94
CA SER A 257 -1.99 -3.11 1.82
C SER A 257 -2.99 -3.26 0.68
N TRP A 258 -2.70 -4.17 -0.24
CA TRP A 258 -3.62 -4.54 -1.31
C TRP A 258 -4.27 -5.87 -0.99
N TYR A 259 -5.60 -5.93 -1.15
CA TYR A 259 -6.41 -7.07 -0.76
C TYR A 259 -6.91 -7.85 -1.99
N PRO A 260 -6.98 -9.19 -1.90
CA PRO A 260 -7.61 -10.00 -2.94
C PRO A 260 -9.11 -9.69 -3.02
N SER A 261 -9.65 -9.62 -4.25
CA SER A 261 -11.06 -9.31 -4.49
C SER A 261 -11.87 -10.59 -4.71
N PHE A 262 -12.30 -11.21 -3.62
CA PHE A 262 -13.13 -12.42 -3.68
C PHE A 262 -14.53 -12.12 -4.25
N PRO A 263 -15.03 -12.89 -5.24
CA PRO A 263 -16.35 -12.67 -5.81
C PRO A 263 -17.43 -12.99 -4.79
N TYR A 264 -18.61 -12.38 -4.94
CA TYR A 264 -19.74 -12.68 -4.06
C TYR A 264 -20.26 -14.13 -4.23
N ARG A 265 -20.15 -14.69 -5.45
CA ARG A 265 -20.45 -16.10 -5.76
C ARG A 265 -19.27 -16.71 -6.51
N SER A 266 -19.00 -17.98 -6.24
CA SER A 266 -17.90 -18.71 -6.87
C SER A 266 -18.33 -20.12 -7.26
N THR A 267 -17.85 -20.60 -8.40
CA THR A 267 -17.92 -22.01 -8.81
C THR A 267 -16.61 -22.72 -8.43
N ARG A 268 -16.62 -24.07 -8.38
CA ARG A 268 -15.43 -24.88 -8.05
C ARG A 268 -14.19 -24.65 -8.93
N LEU A 269 -14.33 -23.93 -10.05
CA LEU A 269 -13.25 -23.61 -11.00
C LEU A 269 -12.64 -22.21 -10.79
N SER A 270 -13.00 -21.50 -9.71
CA SER A 270 -12.42 -20.17 -9.46
C SER A 270 -10.99 -20.33 -8.93
N TYR A 271 -10.01 -19.79 -9.65
CA TYR A 271 -8.60 -19.79 -9.25
C TYR A 271 -8.33 -18.78 -8.13
N ALA A 272 -7.15 -18.87 -7.50
CA ALA A 272 -6.70 -17.91 -6.50
C ALA A 272 -6.76 -16.47 -7.04
N ILE A 273 -7.32 -15.53 -6.28
CA ILE A 273 -7.52 -14.16 -6.76
C ILE A 273 -6.45 -13.29 -6.14
N PRO A 274 -5.45 -12.82 -6.91
CA PRO A 274 -4.45 -11.92 -6.36
C PRO A 274 -5.07 -10.57 -6.02
N ALA A 275 -4.43 -9.89 -5.06
CA ALA A 275 -4.61 -8.47 -4.90
C ALA A 275 -4.15 -7.75 -6.17
N ARG A 276 -4.86 -6.71 -6.58
CA ARG A 276 -4.36 -5.82 -7.63
C ARG A 276 -3.47 -4.78 -6.97
N VAL A 277 -2.19 -4.80 -7.30
CA VAL A 277 -1.19 -3.87 -6.76
C VAL A 277 -1.06 -2.69 -7.71
N ASP A 278 -1.17 -1.49 -7.17
CA ASP A 278 -0.83 -0.25 -7.86
C ASP A 278 0.10 0.57 -6.98
N ILE A 279 1.37 0.68 -7.38
CA ILE A 279 2.37 1.42 -6.61
C ILE A 279 2.05 2.93 -6.51
N SER A 280 1.15 3.46 -7.34
CA SER A 280 0.68 4.84 -7.22
C SER A 280 -0.02 5.10 -5.87
N ASP A 281 -0.65 4.06 -5.29
CA ASP A 281 -1.32 4.13 -3.99
C ASP A 281 -0.34 4.45 -2.86
N ILE A 282 0.92 3.98 -2.95
CA ILE A 282 1.95 4.25 -1.93
C ILE A 282 2.84 5.44 -2.30
N LEU A 283 3.12 5.67 -3.58
CA LEU A 283 3.92 6.82 -4.03
C LEU A 283 3.22 8.15 -3.72
N ARG A 284 1.89 8.21 -3.86
CA ARG A 284 1.13 9.44 -3.59
C ARG A 284 1.26 9.95 -2.14
N PRO A 285 0.93 9.17 -1.09
CA PRO A 285 1.08 9.63 0.29
C PRO A 285 2.54 9.86 0.67
N LEU A 286 3.48 9.17 0.03
CA LEU A 286 4.91 9.36 0.24
C LEU A 286 5.38 10.70 -0.30
N LEU A 287 4.97 11.08 -1.50
CA LEU A 287 5.24 12.40 -2.06
C LEU A 287 4.45 13.53 -1.40
N ALA A 288 3.33 13.25 -0.74
CA ALA A 288 2.63 14.26 0.06
C ALA A 288 3.49 14.82 1.21
N THR A 289 4.57 14.14 1.60
CA THR A 289 5.54 14.61 2.60
C THR A 289 6.61 15.54 2.03
N VAL A 290 6.74 15.63 0.71
CA VAL A 290 7.79 16.39 0.03
C VAL A 290 7.36 17.85 -0.18
N PRO A 291 8.23 18.84 0.10
CA PRO A 291 7.94 20.25 -0.17
C PRO A 291 7.63 20.52 -1.65
N GLN A 292 6.84 21.57 -1.94
CA GLN A 292 6.41 21.92 -3.32
C GLN A 292 7.58 22.08 -4.30
N ALA A 293 8.70 22.68 -3.88
CA ALA A 293 9.91 22.80 -4.71
C ALA A 293 10.56 21.43 -5.02
N GLY A 294 10.49 20.48 -4.08
CA GLY A 294 10.95 19.11 -4.30
C GLY A 294 10.03 18.33 -5.25
N LEU A 295 8.71 18.54 -5.12
CA LEU A 295 7.72 17.96 -6.03
C LEU A 295 7.87 18.46 -7.46
N GLU A 296 8.18 19.75 -7.64
CA GLU A 296 8.50 20.32 -8.95
C GLU A 296 9.73 19.63 -9.55
N LEU A 297 10.81 19.53 -8.77
CA LEU A 297 12.05 18.90 -9.22
C LEU A 297 11.80 17.46 -9.69
N LEU A 298 11.02 16.69 -8.92
CA LEU A 298 10.62 15.32 -9.26
C LEU A 298 9.76 15.25 -10.51
N ALA A 299 8.73 16.12 -10.60
CA ALA A 299 7.80 16.16 -11.72
C ALA A 299 8.51 16.47 -13.04
N VAL A 300 9.50 17.37 -13.03
CA VAL A 300 10.20 17.81 -14.25
C VAL A 300 11.36 16.89 -14.61
N ASN A 301 12.12 16.40 -13.63
CA ASN A 301 13.43 15.81 -13.91
C ASN A 301 13.51 14.28 -13.70
N SER A 302 12.54 13.66 -13.03
CA SER A 302 12.62 12.22 -12.83
C SER A 302 12.47 11.47 -14.16
N PRO A 303 13.38 10.53 -14.48
CA PRO A 303 13.24 9.67 -15.65
C PRO A 303 12.04 8.71 -15.56
N LEU A 304 11.51 8.48 -14.36
CA LEU A 304 10.44 7.51 -14.11
C LEU A 304 9.08 8.19 -14.18
N ALA A 305 8.19 7.68 -15.03
CA ALA A 305 6.87 8.26 -15.26
C ALA A 305 6.01 8.22 -13.99
N GLU A 306 6.12 7.16 -13.20
CA GLU A 306 5.39 6.93 -11.96
C GLU A 306 5.74 7.99 -10.90
N VAL A 307 7.02 8.36 -10.81
CA VAL A 307 7.49 9.43 -9.93
C VAL A 307 6.97 10.78 -10.41
N ARG A 308 7.08 11.08 -11.72
CA ARG A 308 6.56 12.34 -12.29
C ARG A 308 5.06 12.48 -12.06
N GLN A 309 4.30 11.41 -12.34
CA GLN A 309 2.85 11.35 -12.14
C GLN A 309 2.47 11.55 -10.67
N ALA A 310 3.12 10.84 -9.74
CA ALA A 310 2.81 10.99 -8.32
C ALA A 310 3.21 12.38 -7.80
N ALA A 311 4.28 12.99 -8.32
CA ALA A 311 4.73 14.32 -7.94
C ALA A 311 3.75 15.40 -8.41
N VAL A 312 3.33 15.36 -9.68
CA VAL A 312 2.44 16.38 -10.27
C VAL A 312 1.05 16.40 -9.61
N ILE A 313 0.56 15.23 -9.17
CA ILE A 313 -0.70 15.16 -8.43
C ILE A 313 -0.60 15.78 -7.03
N ASN A 314 0.57 15.76 -6.41
CA ASN A 314 0.83 16.37 -5.10
C ASN A 314 1.15 17.88 -5.17
N LEU A 315 1.41 18.43 -6.36
CA LEU A 315 1.59 19.89 -6.52
C LEU A 315 0.29 20.64 -6.23
N THR A 316 0.33 21.64 -5.36
CA THR A 316 -0.79 22.51 -5.00
C THR A 316 -0.50 23.98 -5.25
N ASP A 317 0.77 24.37 -5.41
CA ASP A 317 1.16 25.72 -5.76
C ASP A 317 0.64 26.10 -7.16
N LYS A 318 -0.19 27.15 -7.23
CA LYS A 318 -0.80 27.62 -8.48
C LYS A 318 0.22 28.11 -9.50
N ARG A 319 1.34 28.69 -9.07
CA ARG A 319 2.40 29.18 -9.96
C ARG A 319 3.12 28.02 -10.62
N LEU A 320 3.38 26.95 -9.87
CA LEU A 320 3.99 25.72 -10.41
C LEU A 320 3.03 24.99 -11.35
N LEU A 321 1.77 24.86 -10.94
CA LEU A 321 0.74 24.23 -11.77
C LEU A 321 0.54 24.97 -13.10
N ALA A 322 0.70 26.30 -13.14
CA ALA A 322 0.53 27.09 -14.36
C ALA A 322 1.65 26.92 -15.39
N ARG A 323 2.76 26.22 -15.06
CA ARG A 323 3.88 26.08 -15.99
C ARG A 323 3.54 25.15 -17.16
N PRO A 324 3.99 25.45 -18.39
CA PRO A 324 3.68 24.64 -19.57
C PRO A 324 4.09 23.17 -19.45
N GLU A 325 5.27 22.90 -18.91
CA GLU A 325 5.79 21.53 -18.72
C GLU A 325 4.95 20.72 -17.71
N ILE A 326 4.43 21.38 -16.67
CA ILE A 326 3.55 20.76 -15.67
C ILE A 326 2.15 20.53 -16.26
N GLN A 327 1.63 21.49 -17.03
CA GLN A 327 0.37 21.33 -17.75
C GLN A 327 0.44 20.18 -18.76
N ALA A 328 1.55 20.05 -19.50
CA ALA A 328 1.77 18.94 -20.42
C ALA A 328 1.80 17.58 -19.70
N LEU A 329 2.51 17.49 -18.56
CA LEU A 329 2.53 16.27 -17.74
C LEU A 329 1.14 15.95 -17.18
N LEU A 330 0.39 16.94 -16.69
CA LEU A 330 -0.99 16.75 -16.22
C LEU A 330 -1.89 16.23 -17.34
N ALA A 331 -1.70 16.67 -18.58
CA ALA A 331 -2.45 16.16 -19.73
C ALA A 331 -2.11 14.69 -20.01
N GLU A 332 -0.82 14.32 -20.00
CA GLU A 332 -0.38 12.91 -20.11
C GLU A 332 -1.03 12.04 -19.02
N VAL A 333 -1.00 12.50 -17.76
CA VAL A 333 -1.61 11.80 -16.62
C VAL A 333 -3.13 11.69 -16.76
N ALA A 334 -3.79 12.75 -17.24
CA ALA A 334 -5.23 12.79 -17.45
C ALA A 334 -5.70 11.82 -18.54
N GLU A 335 -4.89 11.65 -19.59
CA GLU A 335 -5.16 10.81 -20.75
C GLU A 335 -4.79 9.33 -20.51
N ALA A 336 -4.05 9.02 -19.44
CA ALA A 336 -3.69 7.66 -19.06
C ALA A 336 -4.92 6.74 -18.99
N LYS A 337 -4.80 5.57 -19.63
CA LYS A 337 -5.86 4.56 -19.72
C LYS A 337 -5.53 3.37 -18.82
N GLY A 338 -6.56 2.82 -18.17
CA GLY A 338 -6.43 1.70 -17.23
C GLY A 338 -7.16 1.98 -15.93
N TYR A 339 -7.61 0.92 -15.26
CA TYR A 339 -8.36 1.05 -14.01
C TYR A 339 -7.49 1.66 -12.89
N GLN A 340 -6.20 1.33 -12.86
CA GLN A 340 -5.26 1.86 -11.87
C GLN A 340 -5.14 3.40 -11.93
N PHE A 341 -5.31 4.01 -13.10
CA PHE A 341 -5.13 5.46 -13.27
C PHE A 341 -6.38 6.27 -12.97
N VAL A 342 -7.54 5.68 -12.71
CA VAL A 342 -8.81 6.42 -12.60
C VAL A 342 -8.73 7.54 -11.55
N HIS A 343 -8.15 7.27 -10.37
CA HIS A 343 -8.02 8.29 -9.33
C HIS A 343 -7.03 9.40 -9.71
N VAL A 344 -5.90 9.01 -10.30
CA VAL A 344 -4.80 9.88 -10.69
C VAL A 344 -5.20 10.77 -11.88
N SER A 345 -5.79 10.21 -12.92
CA SER A 345 -6.31 10.94 -14.09
C SER A 345 -7.43 11.92 -13.71
N ARG A 346 -8.33 11.54 -12.78
CA ARG A 346 -9.35 12.47 -12.26
C ARG A 346 -8.72 13.65 -11.53
N ALA A 347 -7.69 13.41 -10.70
CA ALA A 347 -6.99 14.51 -10.02
C ALA A 347 -6.24 15.41 -11.02
N ALA A 348 -5.67 14.84 -12.09
CA ALA A 348 -4.95 15.58 -13.10
C ALA A 348 -5.83 16.56 -13.88
N VAL A 349 -6.99 16.11 -14.39
CA VAL A 349 -7.92 17.01 -15.14
C VAL A 349 -8.43 18.18 -14.29
N MET A 350 -8.53 17.99 -12.98
CA MET A 350 -8.91 19.08 -12.07
C MET A 350 -7.83 20.14 -11.91
N LYS A 351 -6.55 19.80 -12.14
CA LYS A 351 -5.41 20.73 -12.08
C LYS A 351 -5.05 21.37 -13.43
N LEU A 352 -5.55 20.84 -14.54
CA LEU A 352 -5.35 21.44 -15.87
C LEU A 352 -6.01 22.83 -15.98
N THR A 353 -5.29 23.79 -16.51
CA THR A 353 -5.78 25.16 -16.76
C THR A 353 -5.52 25.61 -18.19
N ASP A 354 -4.60 24.95 -18.91
CA ASP A 354 -4.32 25.24 -20.32
C ASP A 354 -5.53 24.88 -21.20
N GLU A 355 -6.06 25.88 -21.91
CA GLU A 355 -7.27 25.74 -22.73
C GLU A 355 -7.07 24.80 -23.92
N THR A 356 -5.86 24.78 -24.50
CA THR A 356 -5.54 23.92 -25.65
C THR A 356 -5.49 22.45 -25.25
N LEU A 357 -4.94 22.16 -24.06
CA LEU A 357 -4.94 20.81 -23.50
C LEU A 357 -6.33 20.40 -23.06
N LEU A 358 -7.09 21.29 -22.41
CA LEU A 358 -8.47 21.03 -22.00
C LEU A 358 -9.37 20.69 -23.18
N ALA A 359 -9.15 21.28 -24.36
CA ALA A 359 -9.93 21.01 -25.57
C ALA A 359 -9.72 19.61 -26.16
N ARG A 360 -8.69 18.85 -25.72
CA ARG A 360 -8.43 17.52 -26.26
C ARG A 360 -9.59 16.56 -25.97
N PRO A 361 -10.03 15.73 -26.96
CA PRO A 361 -11.19 14.85 -26.79
C PRO A 361 -11.08 13.89 -25.59
N ALA A 362 -9.88 13.33 -25.33
CA ALA A 362 -9.65 12.42 -24.21
C ALA A 362 -9.83 13.12 -22.84
N ILE A 363 -9.40 14.38 -22.73
CA ILE A 363 -9.56 15.18 -21.51
C ILE A 363 -11.01 15.62 -21.33
N GLN A 364 -11.68 16.05 -22.41
CA GLN A 364 -13.12 16.36 -22.38
C GLN A 364 -13.93 15.14 -21.92
N ALA A 365 -13.65 13.94 -22.45
CA ALA A 365 -14.30 12.70 -22.04
C ALA A 365 -14.07 12.40 -20.55
N ARG A 366 -12.85 12.61 -20.04
CA ARG A 366 -12.52 12.41 -18.62
C ARG A 366 -13.21 13.43 -17.71
N LEU A 367 -13.30 14.70 -18.12
CA LEU A 367 -14.05 15.73 -17.40
C LEU A 367 -15.55 15.37 -17.32
N ALA A 368 -16.13 14.86 -18.41
CA ALA A 368 -17.50 14.39 -18.44
C ALA A 368 -17.71 13.21 -17.48
N GLU A 369 -16.77 12.26 -17.42
CA GLU A 369 -16.80 11.16 -16.45
C GLU A 369 -16.79 11.67 -14.99
N VAL A 370 -15.91 12.63 -14.68
CA VAL A 370 -15.83 13.25 -13.34
C VAL A 370 -17.14 13.95 -12.99
N ALA A 371 -17.75 14.65 -13.95
CA ALA A 371 -19.00 15.36 -13.77
C ALA A 371 -20.19 14.41 -13.57
N SER A 372 -20.32 13.39 -14.42
CA SER A 372 -21.45 12.44 -14.35
C SER A 372 -21.46 11.64 -13.06
N ARG A 373 -20.28 11.20 -12.58
CA ARG A 373 -20.10 10.40 -11.35
C ARG A 373 -19.82 11.25 -10.10
N ALA A 374 -20.26 12.51 -10.10
CA ALA A 374 -20.09 13.39 -8.97
C ALA A 374 -20.93 12.91 -7.77
N ARG A 375 -20.25 12.58 -6.66
CA ARG A 375 -20.92 12.19 -5.41
C ARG A 375 -21.81 13.33 -4.91
N ASP A 376 -22.89 12.97 -4.21
CA ASP A 376 -23.82 13.96 -3.66
C ASP A 376 -23.33 14.62 -2.35
N ASP A 377 -22.05 14.46 -2.00
CA ASP A 377 -21.40 15.19 -0.92
C ASP A 377 -20.87 16.57 -1.39
N VAL A 378 -20.44 17.42 -0.45
CA VAL A 378 -19.98 18.79 -0.75
C VAL A 378 -18.78 18.78 -1.70
N ALA A 379 -17.83 17.88 -1.48
CA ALA A 379 -16.62 17.77 -2.28
C ALA A 379 -16.90 17.26 -3.71
N GLY A 380 -17.75 16.24 -3.85
CA GLY A 380 -18.20 15.68 -5.11
C GLY A 380 -18.97 16.68 -5.95
N LYS A 381 -19.90 17.43 -5.33
CA LYS A 381 -20.61 18.55 -5.97
C LYS A 381 -19.67 19.62 -6.49
N ALA A 382 -18.68 20.02 -5.69
CA ALA A 382 -17.69 21.03 -6.07
C ALA A 382 -16.80 20.54 -7.24
N ALA A 383 -16.29 19.31 -7.15
CA ALA A 383 -15.47 18.72 -8.20
C ALA A 383 -16.24 18.54 -9.52
N GLY A 384 -17.48 18.03 -9.46
CA GLY A 384 -18.33 17.86 -10.63
C GLY A 384 -18.67 19.19 -11.31
N LYS A 385 -19.01 20.23 -10.53
CA LYS A 385 -19.25 21.57 -11.08
C LYS A 385 -17.99 22.15 -11.74
N ALA A 386 -16.83 22.00 -11.09
CA ALA A 386 -15.57 22.46 -11.65
C ALA A 386 -15.21 21.69 -12.94
N ALA A 387 -15.54 20.40 -13.05
CA ALA A 387 -15.37 19.64 -14.28
C ALA A 387 -16.29 20.16 -15.41
N VAL A 388 -17.57 20.40 -15.13
CA VAL A 388 -18.50 21.01 -16.09
C VAL A 388 -18.04 22.38 -16.56
N ASN A 389 -17.46 23.20 -15.66
CA ASN A 389 -16.92 24.50 -16.04
C ASN A 389 -15.80 24.40 -17.08
N LYS A 390 -15.03 23.31 -17.08
CA LYS A 390 -13.95 23.03 -18.05
C LYS A 390 -14.42 22.28 -19.30
N LEU A 391 -15.65 21.78 -19.32
CA LEU A 391 -16.23 21.17 -20.52
C LEU A 391 -16.59 22.24 -21.55
N THR A 392 -16.21 22.00 -22.80
CA THR A 392 -16.55 22.80 -23.98
C THR A 392 -17.33 21.98 -25.00
N ASP A 393 -17.15 20.65 -25.02
CA ASP A 393 -17.89 19.73 -25.88
C ASP A 393 -19.38 19.70 -25.49
N GLN A 394 -20.23 20.17 -26.41
CA GLN A 394 -21.66 20.29 -26.20
C GLN A 394 -22.34 18.91 -26.07
N ALA A 395 -21.88 17.88 -26.79
CA ALA A 395 -22.46 16.54 -26.72
C ALA A 395 -22.17 15.89 -25.36
N LEU A 396 -20.97 16.09 -24.82
CA LEU A 396 -20.62 15.65 -23.48
C LEU A 396 -21.37 16.43 -22.39
N LEU A 397 -21.58 17.74 -22.56
CA LEU A 397 -22.44 18.53 -21.67
C LEU A 397 -23.88 18.01 -21.65
N ALA A 398 -24.44 17.68 -22.83
CA ALA A 398 -25.77 17.10 -22.93
C ALA A 398 -25.85 15.74 -22.24
N LYS A 399 -24.83 14.89 -22.42
CA LYS A 399 -24.73 13.60 -21.73
C LYS A 399 -24.73 13.76 -20.22
N VAL A 400 -23.92 14.68 -19.68
CA VAL A 400 -23.89 14.98 -18.23
C VAL A 400 -25.26 15.48 -17.75
N ALA A 401 -25.94 16.33 -18.53
CA ALA A 401 -27.25 16.87 -18.20
C ALA A 401 -28.34 15.78 -18.12
N VAL A 402 -28.28 14.74 -18.96
CA VAL A 402 -29.26 13.64 -18.97
C VAL A 402 -28.89 12.57 -17.93
N GLU A 403 -27.66 12.09 -17.94
CA GLU A 403 -27.24 10.87 -17.23
C GLU A 403 -26.58 11.13 -15.87
N GLY A 404 -26.15 12.36 -15.57
CA GLY A 404 -25.39 12.63 -14.34
C GLY A 404 -26.16 12.31 -13.05
N ASP A 405 -25.41 12.02 -11.98
CA ASP A 405 -25.96 11.64 -10.68
C ASP A 405 -26.42 12.87 -9.86
N SER A 406 -25.61 13.93 -9.83
CA SER A 406 -25.86 15.10 -8.97
C SER A 406 -26.68 16.19 -9.65
N TRP A 407 -27.82 16.57 -9.04
CA TRP A 407 -28.70 17.63 -9.55
C TRP A 407 -27.97 18.94 -9.85
N ARG A 408 -27.07 19.38 -8.96
CA ARG A 408 -26.30 20.64 -9.14
C ARG A 408 -25.41 20.60 -10.37
N VAL A 409 -24.79 19.45 -10.63
CA VAL A 409 -23.85 19.27 -11.74
C VAL A 409 -24.61 19.19 -13.06
N LYS A 410 -25.73 18.46 -13.10
CA LYS A 410 -26.63 18.41 -14.26
C LYS A 410 -27.13 19.80 -14.64
N MET A 411 -27.59 20.58 -13.67
CA MET A 411 -28.08 21.94 -13.93
C MET A 411 -26.97 22.85 -14.47
N ALA A 412 -25.75 22.74 -13.93
CA ALA A 412 -24.60 23.47 -14.47
C ALA A 412 -24.33 23.09 -15.93
N ALA A 413 -24.49 21.82 -16.30
CA ALA A 413 -24.30 21.36 -17.68
C ALA A 413 -25.37 21.92 -18.61
N VAL A 414 -26.66 21.87 -18.23
CA VAL A 414 -27.77 22.50 -18.99
C VAL A 414 -27.53 24.00 -19.19
N ASN A 415 -27.03 24.68 -18.16
CA ASN A 415 -26.73 26.11 -18.24
C ASN A 415 -25.62 26.44 -19.24
N LYS A 416 -24.66 25.51 -19.49
CA LYS A 416 -23.61 25.67 -20.52
C LYS A 416 -24.01 25.22 -21.92
N LEU A 417 -25.14 24.54 -22.09
CA LEU A 417 -25.60 24.11 -23.43
C LEU A 417 -26.08 25.31 -24.27
N THR A 418 -25.59 25.40 -25.50
CA THR A 418 -25.99 26.42 -26.48
C THR A 418 -26.47 25.80 -27.79
N ASP A 419 -26.02 24.58 -28.10
CA ASP A 419 -26.45 23.84 -29.28
C ASP A 419 -27.94 23.49 -29.22
N GLN A 420 -28.71 23.89 -30.23
CA GLN A 420 -30.17 23.75 -30.24
C GLN A 420 -30.63 22.29 -30.39
N ALA A 421 -29.90 21.47 -31.14
CA ALA A 421 -30.25 20.06 -31.30
C ALA A 421 -30.03 19.28 -30.00
N LEU A 422 -28.96 19.60 -29.27
CA LEU A 422 -28.67 18.99 -27.97
C LEU A 422 -29.57 19.52 -26.86
N LEU A 423 -29.93 20.81 -26.88
CA LEU A 423 -30.97 21.35 -26.00
C LEU A 423 -32.31 20.65 -26.22
N ALA A 424 -32.68 20.37 -27.48
CA ALA A 424 -33.89 19.61 -27.82
C ALA A 424 -33.85 18.20 -27.23
N LYS A 425 -32.71 17.50 -27.36
CA LYS A 425 -32.52 16.19 -26.75
C LYS A 425 -32.71 16.22 -25.23
N VAL A 426 -32.08 17.17 -24.53
CA VAL A 426 -32.24 17.33 -23.08
C VAL A 426 -33.68 17.68 -22.69
N ALA A 427 -34.36 18.49 -23.49
CA ALA A 427 -35.76 18.88 -23.29
C ALA A 427 -36.76 17.72 -23.43
N VAL A 428 -36.34 16.57 -23.98
CA VAL A 428 -37.16 15.36 -24.11
C VAL A 428 -36.71 14.28 -23.12
N GLU A 429 -35.41 14.02 -23.01
CA GLU A 429 -34.89 12.83 -22.31
C GLU A 429 -34.61 13.06 -20.81
N ALA A 430 -34.41 14.31 -20.36
CA ALA A 430 -33.98 14.57 -18.99
C ALA A 430 -35.14 14.50 -17.98
N LYS A 431 -34.80 14.54 -16.68
CA LYS A 431 -35.80 14.75 -15.60
C LYS A 431 -36.41 16.14 -15.70
N SER A 432 -37.66 16.29 -15.24
CA SER A 432 -38.50 17.46 -15.51
C SER A 432 -37.83 18.82 -15.22
N HIS A 433 -37.13 18.97 -14.10
CA HIS A 433 -36.40 20.22 -13.80
C HIS A 433 -35.35 20.60 -14.85
N PHE A 434 -34.65 19.63 -15.44
CA PHE A 434 -33.65 19.87 -16.47
C PHE A 434 -34.31 20.08 -17.84
N ARG A 435 -35.42 19.38 -18.12
CA ARG A 435 -36.24 19.65 -19.31
C ARG A 435 -36.72 21.10 -19.31
N GLN A 436 -37.26 21.56 -18.18
CA GLN A 436 -37.70 22.95 -18.03
C GLN A 436 -36.58 23.95 -18.37
N ALA A 437 -35.40 23.75 -17.80
CA ALA A 437 -34.25 24.64 -18.04
C ALA A 437 -33.78 24.60 -19.51
N ALA A 438 -33.81 23.43 -20.16
CA ALA A 438 -33.49 23.32 -21.59
C ALA A 438 -34.54 24.01 -22.46
N VAL A 439 -35.83 23.82 -22.16
CA VAL A 439 -36.98 24.44 -22.83
C VAL A 439 -36.90 25.96 -22.81
N GLU A 440 -36.48 26.55 -21.69
CA GLU A 440 -36.32 28.00 -21.57
C GLU A 440 -35.24 28.57 -22.52
N LYS A 441 -34.33 27.73 -23.03
CA LYS A 441 -33.24 28.11 -23.95
C LYS A 441 -33.51 27.73 -25.41
N LEU A 442 -34.55 26.94 -25.68
CA LEU A 442 -34.92 26.53 -27.04
C LEU A 442 -35.41 27.70 -27.89
N THR A 443 -35.14 27.62 -29.19
CA THR A 443 -35.66 28.53 -30.22
C THR A 443 -36.60 27.85 -31.21
N ASP A 444 -36.62 26.52 -31.26
CA ASP A 444 -37.54 25.75 -32.12
C ASP A 444 -38.98 25.88 -31.63
N GLN A 445 -39.79 26.63 -32.38
CA GLN A 445 -41.19 26.88 -32.03
C GLN A 445 -42.09 25.65 -32.20
N ALA A 446 -41.76 24.74 -33.12
CA ALA A 446 -42.54 23.52 -33.33
C ALA A 446 -42.34 22.57 -32.16
N LEU A 447 -41.08 22.32 -31.77
CA LEU A 447 -40.78 21.51 -30.60
C LEU A 447 -41.36 22.13 -29.32
N LEU A 448 -41.25 23.45 -29.14
CA LEU A 448 -41.87 24.14 -27.99
C LEU A 448 -43.40 23.97 -27.95
N ALA A 449 -44.06 23.92 -29.11
CA ALA A 449 -45.50 23.68 -29.17
C ALA A 449 -45.85 22.24 -28.76
N THR A 450 -45.08 21.25 -29.23
CA THR A 450 -45.24 19.84 -28.81
C THR A 450 -45.01 19.68 -27.31
N VAL A 451 -43.91 20.20 -26.77
CA VAL A 451 -43.62 20.15 -25.32
C VAL A 451 -44.69 20.88 -24.50
N ALA A 452 -45.24 21.99 -25.00
CA ALA A 452 -46.31 22.73 -24.33
C ALA A 452 -47.65 21.97 -24.27
N ALA A 453 -47.91 21.09 -25.25
CA ALA A 453 -49.10 20.26 -25.33
C ALA A 453 -48.94 18.97 -24.51
N ASP A 454 -47.81 18.28 -24.70
CA ASP A 454 -47.72 16.84 -24.43
C ASP A 454 -46.71 16.46 -23.32
N ASP A 455 -45.86 17.38 -22.84
CA ASP A 455 -44.91 17.02 -21.76
C ASP A 455 -45.66 16.58 -20.50
N GLU A 456 -45.18 15.52 -19.86
CA GLU A 456 -45.78 14.93 -18.66
C GLU A 456 -45.86 15.91 -17.48
N ASP A 457 -44.86 16.79 -17.33
CA ASP A 457 -44.70 17.70 -16.21
C ASP A 457 -45.32 19.09 -16.49
N SER A 458 -46.21 19.54 -15.60
CA SER A 458 -46.95 20.78 -15.79
C SER A 458 -46.06 22.04 -15.76
N PHE A 459 -44.94 22.03 -15.03
CA PHE A 459 -43.98 23.13 -15.00
C PHE A 459 -43.24 23.24 -16.34
N VAL A 460 -42.87 22.10 -16.93
CA VAL A 460 -42.22 22.05 -18.25
C VAL A 460 -43.19 22.55 -19.34
N ARG A 461 -44.44 22.06 -19.35
CA ARG A 461 -45.48 22.56 -20.27
C ARG A 461 -45.65 24.07 -20.17
N ASN A 462 -45.71 24.60 -18.94
CA ASN A 462 -45.87 26.03 -18.70
C ASN A 462 -44.64 26.85 -19.12
N ALA A 463 -43.43 26.34 -18.91
CA ALA A 463 -42.20 26.96 -19.39
C ALA A 463 -42.17 27.04 -20.93
N ALA A 464 -42.57 25.96 -21.61
CA ALA A 464 -42.65 25.93 -23.08
C ALA A 464 -43.65 26.96 -23.61
N LYS A 465 -44.84 27.06 -23.01
CA LYS A 465 -45.85 28.10 -23.35
C LYS A 465 -45.30 29.51 -23.18
N ARG A 466 -44.61 29.79 -22.06
CA ARG A 466 -43.99 31.11 -21.83
C ARG A 466 -42.93 31.42 -22.87
N ARG A 467 -42.04 30.46 -23.15
CA ARG A 467 -40.95 30.62 -24.13
C ARG A 467 -41.49 30.84 -25.54
N LEU A 468 -42.47 30.03 -25.97
CA LEU A 468 -43.12 30.16 -27.27
C LEU A 468 -43.79 31.54 -27.45
N ARG A 469 -44.48 32.04 -26.41
CA ARG A 469 -45.06 33.39 -26.42
C ARG A 469 -43.98 34.47 -26.54
N ALA A 470 -42.87 34.34 -25.82
CA ALA A 470 -41.76 35.28 -25.89
C ALA A 470 -41.15 35.35 -27.31
N LEU A 471 -40.94 34.20 -27.95
CA LEU A 471 -40.41 34.13 -29.33
C LEU A 471 -41.37 34.70 -30.38
N ARG A 472 -42.68 34.63 -30.14
CA ARG A 472 -43.69 35.23 -31.03
C ARG A 472 -43.83 36.75 -30.86
N ARG A 473 -43.55 37.28 -29.67
CA ARG A 473 -43.64 38.73 -29.36
C ARG A 473 -42.40 39.53 -29.74
N GLY A 474 -41.25 38.87 -29.91
CA GLY A 474 -39.99 39.51 -30.31
C GLY A 474 -39.73 39.50 -31.82
N ARG A 475 -40.76 39.25 -32.64
CA ARG A 475 -40.71 39.32 -34.11
C ARG A 475 -41.35 40.60 -34.61
#